data_AF-A0A076NM00-F1
#
_entry.id   AF-A0A076NM00-F1
#
_cell.length_a   1.000
_cell.length_b   1.000
_cell.length_c   1.000
_cell.angle_alpha   90.00
_cell.angle_beta   90.00
_cell.angle_gamma   90.00
#
_symmetry.space_group_name_H-M   'P 1'
#
loop_
_entity.id
_entity.type
_entity.pdbx_description
1 polymer ?
#
loop_
_entity_poly.entity_id
_entity_poly.type
_entity_poly.pdbx_seq_one_letter_code
_entity_poly.pdbx_strand_id
1 'polypeptide(L)'
;MVNPDLTYRRIVFDEDTARDFLGGVEDDFVDVAFEQEGNRFHALFNPEARVQGAEPNPVASLARNTADTNNPAFLTDPTRAICGPVIFTNREGKSVEERTIASVDQAIRAVENYREDNPEEYELWRNAVRNATHTQ
;
A
#
# COMPACT_ATOMS: atom_id res chain seq x y z
N MET A 1 -6.91 -7.04 -2.51
CA MET A 1 -5.48 -7.25 -2.27
C MET A 1 -4.70 -6.69 -3.44
N VAL A 2 -3.65 -5.92 -3.15
CA VAL A 2 -2.77 -5.28 -4.13
C VAL A 2 -1.34 -5.67 -3.82
N ASN A 3 -0.60 -6.11 -4.82
CA ASN A 3 0.79 -6.53 -4.71
C ASN A 3 1.76 -5.39 -5.09
N PRO A 4 3.05 -5.48 -4.71
CA PRO A 4 4.07 -4.50 -5.09
C PRO A 4 4.25 -4.30 -6.60
N ASP A 5 3.96 -5.32 -7.39
CA ASP A 5 4.02 -5.30 -8.87
C ASP A 5 2.77 -4.69 -9.53
N LEU A 6 1.86 -4.09 -8.74
CA LEU A 6 0.57 -3.52 -9.15
C LEU A 6 -0.49 -4.55 -9.55
N THR A 7 -0.18 -5.85 -9.53
CA THR A 7 -1.23 -6.87 -9.70
C THR A 7 -2.19 -6.81 -8.51
N TYR A 8 -3.48 -6.97 -8.80
CA TYR A 8 -4.51 -6.92 -7.77
C TYR A 8 -5.60 -7.96 -7.99
N ARG A 9 -6.24 -8.35 -6.89
CA ARG A 9 -7.42 -9.22 -6.92
C ARG A 9 -8.37 -8.91 -5.77
N ARG A 10 -9.67 -9.10 -6.03
CA ARG A 10 -10.70 -9.14 -4.99
C ARG A 10 -10.55 -10.48 -4.25
N ILE A 11 -10.54 -10.44 -2.93
CA ILE A 11 -10.46 -11.63 -2.08
C ILE A 11 -11.58 -11.58 -1.05
N VAL A 12 -12.11 -12.75 -0.72
CA VAL A 12 -12.93 -12.97 0.47
C VAL A 12 -12.01 -13.68 1.45
N PHE A 13 -11.92 -13.17 2.67
CA PHE A 13 -11.01 -13.69 3.68
C PHE A 13 -11.62 -13.53 5.07
N ASP A 14 -11.24 -14.44 5.96
CA ASP A 14 -11.31 -14.28 7.41
C ASP A 14 -9.91 -13.92 7.95
N GLU A 15 -9.80 -13.69 9.25
CA GLU A 15 -8.56 -13.27 9.90
C GLU A 15 -7.39 -14.25 9.65
N ASP A 16 -7.64 -15.56 9.74
CA ASP A 16 -6.62 -16.59 9.51
C ASP A 16 -6.18 -16.60 8.05
N THR A 17 -7.14 -16.49 7.12
CA THR A 17 -6.87 -16.39 5.68
C THR A 17 -6.08 -15.13 5.33
N ALA A 18 -6.33 -14.00 6.00
CA ALA A 18 -5.54 -12.77 5.82
C ALA A 18 -4.08 -12.97 6.25
N ARG A 19 -3.84 -13.65 7.38
CA ARG A 19 -2.48 -13.98 7.85
C ARG A 19 -1.73 -14.82 6.83
N ASP A 20 -2.38 -15.83 6.25
CA ASP A 20 -1.80 -16.67 5.21
C ASP A 20 -1.43 -15.88 3.94
N PHE A 21 -2.31 -14.98 3.48
CA PHE A 21 -2.03 -14.18 2.29
C PHE A 21 -0.88 -13.19 2.47
N LEU A 22 -0.68 -12.68 3.68
CA LEU A 22 0.33 -11.67 4.00
C LEU A 22 1.65 -12.28 4.50
N GLY A 23 1.68 -13.60 4.73
CA GLY A 23 2.85 -14.29 5.29
C GLY A 23 3.08 -13.93 6.76
N GLY A 24 2.01 -13.66 7.49
CA GLY A 24 1.99 -13.06 8.82
C GLY A 24 1.24 -11.72 8.82
N VAL A 25 0.45 -11.46 9.87
CA VAL A 25 -0.13 -10.13 10.12
C VAL A 25 -0.06 -9.89 11.63
N GLU A 26 0.36 -8.69 12.03
CA GLU A 26 -0.02 -8.19 13.35
C GLU A 26 -1.42 -7.60 13.23
N ASP A 27 -2.22 -7.64 14.30
CA ASP A 27 -3.57 -7.05 14.38
C ASP A 27 -3.61 -5.52 14.16
N ASP A 28 -2.49 -4.93 13.77
CA ASP A 28 -2.33 -3.52 13.51
C ASP A 28 -2.65 -3.20 12.05
N PHE A 29 -3.58 -2.28 11.86
CA PHE A 29 -3.93 -1.70 10.56
C PHE A 29 -3.40 -0.27 10.47
N VAL A 30 -3.13 0.19 9.25
CA VAL A 30 -2.86 1.62 9.01
C VAL A 30 -4.02 2.27 8.28
N ASP A 31 -4.35 3.49 8.69
CA ASP A 31 -5.27 4.35 7.95
C ASP A 31 -4.65 4.72 6.60
N VAL A 32 -5.42 4.56 5.53
CA VAL A 32 -5.04 4.96 4.18
C VAL A 32 -6.17 5.71 3.49
N ALA A 33 -5.83 6.59 2.55
CA ALA A 33 -6.77 7.39 1.79
C ALA A 33 -6.29 7.46 0.33
N PHE A 34 -7.20 7.26 -0.62
CA PHE A 34 -6.87 7.36 -2.04
C PHE A 34 -7.14 8.76 -2.62
N GLU A 35 -7.79 9.63 -1.84
CA GLU A 35 -8.16 11.00 -2.21
C GLU A 35 -8.00 11.92 -0.98
N GLN A 36 -7.70 13.20 -1.18
CA GLN A 36 -7.47 14.17 -0.08
C GLN A 36 -8.68 14.33 0.84
N GLU A 37 -9.86 14.56 0.25
CA GLU A 37 -11.11 14.75 1.00
C GLU A 37 -12.03 13.51 0.91
N GLY A 38 -11.45 12.35 0.62
CA GLY A 38 -12.19 11.12 0.37
C GLY A 38 -12.37 10.23 1.59
N ASN A 39 -12.94 9.05 1.34
CA ASN A 39 -13.10 8.02 2.35
C ASN A 39 -11.72 7.51 2.82
N ARG A 40 -11.64 7.22 4.12
CA ARG A 40 -10.50 6.52 4.71
C ARG A 40 -10.78 5.03 4.81
N PHE A 41 -9.73 4.25 4.64
CA PHE A 41 -9.74 2.80 4.61
C PHE A 41 -8.68 2.26 5.56
N HIS A 42 -8.73 0.95 5.81
CA HIS A 42 -7.68 0.25 6.51
C HIS A 42 -6.85 -0.56 5.52
N ALA A 43 -5.53 -0.53 5.72
CA ALA A 43 -4.60 -1.39 5.02
C ALA A 43 -4.02 -2.39 6.02
N LEU A 44 -4.24 -3.67 5.73
CA LEU A 44 -3.63 -4.80 6.42
C LEU A 44 -2.40 -5.23 5.63
N PHE A 45 -1.27 -5.36 6.31
CA PHE A 45 0.01 -5.74 5.72
C PHE A 45 0.89 -6.39 6.78
N ASN A 46 1.94 -7.08 6.35
CA ASN A 46 2.93 -7.63 7.25
C ASN A 46 4.01 -6.57 7.57
N PRO A 47 4.13 -6.06 8.83
CA PRO A 47 5.14 -5.07 9.18
C PRO A 47 6.57 -5.61 9.05
N GLU A 48 6.77 -6.91 9.24
CA GLU A 48 8.07 -7.57 9.07
C GLU A 48 8.48 -7.72 7.61
N ALA A 49 7.55 -7.58 6.64
CA ALA A 49 7.86 -7.73 5.22
C ALA A 49 8.99 -6.78 4.78
N ARG A 50 9.03 -5.58 5.36
CA ARG A 50 10.11 -4.63 5.12
C ARG A 50 11.46 -5.21 5.56
N VAL A 51 11.56 -5.67 6.82
CA VAL A 51 12.80 -6.25 7.40
C VAL A 51 13.23 -7.50 6.63
N GLN A 52 12.27 -8.27 6.11
CA GLN A 52 12.52 -9.45 5.27
C GLN A 52 12.96 -9.09 3.83
N GLY A 53 13.09 -7.81 3.50
CA GLY A 53 13.54 -7.34 2.20
C GLY A 53 12.48 -7.40 1.09
N ALA A 54 11.19 -7.46 1.45
CA ALA A 54 10.10 -7.45 0.49
C ALA A 54 10.04 -6.13 -0.30
N GLU A 55 9.55 -6.24 -1.53
CA GLU A 55 9.39 -5.09 -2.43
C GLU A 55 8.39 -4.07 -1.86
N PRO A 56 8.66 -2.76 -2.02
CA PRO A 56 7.75 -1.72 -1.57
C PRO A 56 6.48 -1.71 -2.42
N ASN A 57 5.33 -1.56 -1.75
CA ASN A 57 4.03 -1.43 -2.38
C ASN A 57 3.72 0.06 -2.60
N PRO A 58 3.88 0.59 -3.82
CA PRO A 58 3.73 2.03 -4.05
C PRO A 58 2.29 2.52 -3.88
N VAL A 59 1.28 1.69 -4.20
CA VAL A 59 -0.13 2.07 -4.04
C VAL A 59 -0.47 2.23 -2.57
N ALA A 60 -0.07 1.27 -1.75
CA ALA A 60 -0.27 1.35 -0.31
C ALA A 60 0.53 2.50 0.33
N SER A 61 1.77 2.71 -0.12
CA SER A 61 2.63 3.79 0.37
C SER A 61 2.06 5.18 0.01
N LEU A 62 1.57 5.35 -1.21
CA LEU A 62 0.87 6.57 -1.66
C LEU A 62 -0.39 6.81 -0.82
N ALA A 63 -1.19 5.78 -0.62
CA ALA A 63 -2.46 5.90 0.11
C ALA A 63 -2.24 6.20 1.60
N ARG A 64 -1.21 5.62 2.22
CA ARG A 64 -0.77 5.97 3.57
C ARG A 64 -0.30 7.41 3.65
N ASN A 65 0.60 7.83 2.76
CA ASN A 65 1.12 9.20 2.73
C ASN A 65 -0.03 10.23 2.59
N THR A 66 -1.01 9.92 1.74
CA THR A 66 -2.17 10.77 1.52
C THR A 66 -3.02 10.88 2.79
N ALA A 67 -3.26 9.78 3.50
CA ALA A 67 -3.98 9.80 4.78
C ALA A 67 -3.26 10.61 5.88
N ASP A 68 -1.92 10.52 5.90
CA ASP A 68 -1.07 11.15 6.91
C ASP A 68 -0.87 12.65 6.69
N THR A 69 -0.77 13.09 5.44
CA THR A 69 -0.33 14.46 5.08
C THR A 69 -1.40 15.28 4.37
N ASN A 70 -2.51 14.66 3.98
CA ASN A 70 -3.49 15.22 3.05
C ASN A 70 -2.85 15.71 1.73
N ASN A 71 -1.70 15.15 1.36
CA ASN A 71 -0.97 15.48 0.15
C ASN A 71 -0.78 14.22 -0.70
N PRO A 72 -1.41 14.14 -1.88
CA PRO A 72 -1.29 13.01 -2.79
C PRO A 72 -0.03 13.12 -3.67
N ALA A 73 0.93 13.98 -3.31
CA ALA A 73 2.25 13.97 -3.94
C ALA A 73 2.86 12.55 -3.88
N PHE A 74 3.35 12.09 -5.02
CA PHE A 74 3.85 10.73 -5.19
C PHE A 74 5.09 10.46 -4.32
N LEU A 75 5.10 9.29 -3.67
CA LEU A 75 6.27 8.56 -3.14
C LEU A 75 7.47 9.40 -2.66
N THR A 76 7.22 10.38 -1.79
CA THR A 76 8.28 11.28 -1.29
C THR A 76 8.97 10.81 -0.01
N ASP A 77 8.30 9.97 0.80
CA ASP A 77 8.83 9.48 2.07
C ASP A 77 9.09 7.95 2.03
N PRO A 78 10.35 7.51 1.79
CA PRO A 78 10.72 6.11 1.79
C PRO A 78 10.75 5.48 3.21
N THR A 79 10.72 6.28 4.27
CA THR A 79 10.78 5.76 5.65
C THR A 79 9.43 5.21 6.11
N ARG A 80 8.33 5.68 5.53
CA ARG A 80 6.96 5.25 5.85
C ARG A 80 6.35 4.30 4.82
N ALA A 81 7.12 3.90 3.81
CA ALA A 81 6.67 2.97 2.79
C ALA A 81 6.19 1.64 3.38
N ILE A 82 5.10 1.12 2.82
CA ILE A 82 4.57 -0.20 3.13
C ILE A 82 5.21 -1.20 2.16
N CYS A 83 5.74 -2.31 2.66
CA CYS A 83 6.35 -3.37 1.86
C CYS A 83 5.45 -4.61 1.80
N GLY A 84 5.54 -5.35 0.69
CA GLY A 84 4.82 -6.59 0.47
C GLY A 84 3.36 -6.43 -0.01
N PRO A 85 2.61 -7.54 -0.09
CA PRO A 85 1.19 -7.52 -0.43
C PRO A 85 0.38 -6.76 0.63
N VAL A 86 -0.68 -6.09 0.19
CA VAL A 86 -1.58 -5.31 1.07
C VAL A 86 -3.03 -5.64 0.80
N ILE A 87 -3.81 -5.81 1.86
CA ILE A 87 -5.26 -5.97 1.78
C ILE A 87 -5.92 -4.67 2.25
N PHE A 88 -6.64 -4.02 1.34
CA PHE A 88 -7.46 -2.86 1.68
C PHE A 88 -8.85 -3.31 2.12
N THR A 89 -9.30 -2.79 3.25
CA THR A 89 -10.61 -3.04 3.85
C THR A 89 -11.29 -1.72 4.18
N ASN A 90 -12.60 -1.74 4.39
CA ASN A 90 -13.28 -0.58 4.96
C ASN A 90 -12.94 -0.46 6.45
N ARG A 91 -13.27 0.69 7.06
CA ARG A 91 -13.01 0.95 8.48
C ARG A 91 -13.69 0.00 9.45
N GLU A 92 -14.75 -0.67 9.01
CA GLU A 92 -15.47 -1.64 9.84
C GLU A 92 -14.94 -3.08 9.65
N GLY A 93 -13.88 -3.29 8.85
CA GLY A 93 -13.37 -4.62 8.50
C GLY A 93 -14.34 -5.44 7.64
N LYS A 94 -15.39 -4.81 7.10
CA LYS A 94 -16.41 -5.43 6.25
C LYS A 94 -16.01 -5.34 4.77
N SER A 95 -16.83 -5.97 3.93
CA SER A 95 -16.71 -5.94 2.47
C SER A 95 -16.51 -4.51 1.96
N VAL A 96 -15.53 -4.34 1.07
CA VAL A 96 -15.30 -3.07 0.37
C VAL A 96 -16.42 -2.82 -0.64
N GLU A 97 -16.91 -1.59 -0.70
CA GLU A 97 -17.92 -1.18 -1.68
C GLU A 97 -17.29 -0.99 -3.07
N GLU A 98 -18.10 -1.04 -4.13
CA GLU A 98 -17.61 -0.84 -5.51
C GLU A 98 -16.90 0.52 -5.69
N ARG A 99 -17.33 1.56 -4.94
CA ARG A 99 -16.65 2.86 -4.93
C ARG A 99 -15.21 2.77 -4.42
N THR A 100 -14.97 1.96 -3.39
CA THR A 100 -13.62 1.71 -2.86
C THR A 100 -12.75 1.05 -3.92
N ILE A 101 -13.33 0.09 -4.67
CA ILE A 101 -12.61 -0.62 -5.72
C ILE A 101 -12.23 0.34 -6.85
N ALA A 102 -13.13 1.25 -7.23
CA ALA A 102 -12.83 2.28 -8.22
C ALA A 102 -11.68 3.21 -7.77
N SER A 103 -11.66 3.64 -6.50
CA SER A 103 -10.55 4.45 -5.96
C SER A 103 -9.22 3.71 -5.97
N VAL A 104 -9.22 2.41 -5.64
CA VAL A 104 -8.01 1.56 -5.71
C VAL A 104 -7.53 1.43 -7.16
N ASP A 105 -8.43 1.16 -8.13
CA ASP A 105 -8.07 1.06 -9.56
C ASP A 105 -7.48 2.38 -10.07
N GLN A 106 -8.06 3.52 -9.68
CA GLN A 106 -7.54 4.84 -10.02
C GLN A 106 -6.14 5.06 -9.43
N ALA A 107 -5.91 4.68 -8.17
CA ALA A 107 -4.60 4.80 -7.54
C ALA A 107 -3.56 3.90 -8.20
N ILE A 108 -3.93 2.69 -8.61
CA ILE A 108 -3.06 1.78 -9.38
C ILE A 108 -2.65 2.42 -10.70
N ARG A 109 -3.61 2.93 -11.47
CA ARG A 109 -3.31 3.63 -12.75
C ARG A 109 -2.46 4.88 -12.54
N ALA A 110 -2.71 5.63 -11.48
CA ALA A 110 -1.93 6.82 -11.16
C ALA A 110 -0.46 6.44 -10.87
N VAL A 111 -0.23 5.37 -10.11
CA VAL A 111 1.12 4.85 -9.83
C VAL A 111 1.77 4.25 -11.08
N GLU A 112 1.01 3.54 -11.91
CA GLU A 112 1.50 2.99 -13.18
C GLU A 112 1.99 4.12 -14.11
N ASN A 113 1.15 5.13 -14.35
CA ASN A 113 1.54 6.31 -15.14
C ASN A 113 2.76 7.01 -14.54
N TYR A 114 2.81 7.19 -13.21
CA TYR A 114 3.97 7.82 -12.57
C TYR A 114 5.26 7.01 -12.75
N ARG A 115 5.21 5.67 -12.70
CA ARG A 115 6.35 4.80 -12.97
C ARG A 115 6.84 4.92 -14.41
N GLU A 116 5.92 5.06 -15.37
CA GLU A 116 6.25 5.20 -16.79
C GLU A 116 6.81 6.60 -17.10
N ASP A 117 6.21 7.65 -16.53
CA ASP A 117 6.60 9.03 -16.77
C ASP A 117 7.87 9.45 -16.00
N ASN A 118 8.11 8.85 -14.82
CA ASN A 118 9.21 9.22 -13.91
C ASN A 118 10.00 7.97 -13.43
N PRO A 119 10.56 7.15 -14.35
CA PRO A 119 11.18 5.87 -13.99
C PRO A 119 12.39 6.02 -13.07
N GLU A 120 13.20 7.07 -13.25
CA GLU A 120 14.37 7.33 -12.41
C GLU A 120 13.98 7.71 -10.99
N GLU A 121 12.99 8.59 -10.82
CA GLU A 121 12.49 9.00 -9.50
C GLU A 121 11.87 7.82 -8.75
N TYR A 122 11.09 7.00 -9.45
CA TYR A 122 10.51 5.79 -8.90
C TYR A 122 11.60 4.80 -8.43
N GLU A 123 12.63 4.55 -9.24
CA GLU A 123 13.73 3.67 -8.88
C GLU A 123 14.54 4.22 -7.70
N LEU A 124 14.78 5.54 -7.64
CA LEU A 124 15.44 6.18 -6.49
C LEU A 124 14.65 5.97 -5.21
N TRP A 125 13.33 6.22 -5.24
CA TRP A 125 12.45 5.95 -4.09
C TRP A 125 12.50 4.49 -3.69
N ARG A 126 12.33 3.56 -4.64
CA ARG A 126 12.33 2.11 -4.39
C ARG A 126 13.64 1.67 -3.74
N ASN A 127 14.77 2.14 -4.28
CA ASN A 127 16.08 1.84 -3.73
C ASN A 127 16.27 2.45 -2.33
N ALA A 128 15.78 3.67 -2.08
CA ALA A 128 15.81 4.28 -0.76
C ALA A 128 15.02 3.45 0.26
N VAL A 129 13.83 2.95 -0.09
CA VAL A 129 13.03 2.08 0.80
C VAL A 129 13.81 0.82 1.16
N ARG A 130 14.37 0.12 0.16
CA ARG A 130 15.13 -1.13 0.34
C ARG A 130 16.42 -0.93 1.13
N ASN A 131 17.10 0.19 0.93
CA ASN A 131 18.35 0.49 1.62
C ASN A 131 18.15 0.97 3.06
N ALA A 132 17.03 1.63 3.36
CA ALA A 132 16.71 2.05 4.74
C ALA A 132 16.58 0.86 5.71
N THR A 133 16.37 -0.35 5.19
CA THR A 133 16.38 -1.61 5.95
C THR A 133 17.75 -2.20 6.21
N HIS A 134 18.78 -1.80 5.45
CA HIS A 134 20.15 -2.28 5.64
C HIS A 134 20.92 -1.48 6.71
N THR A 135 20.34 -0.41 7.27
CA THR A 135 21.01 0.46 8.24
C THR A 135 20.69 0.13 9.71
N GLN A 136 20.19 -1.08 10.01
CA GLN A 136 19.95 -1.55 11.38
C GLN A 136 20.95 -2.62 11.80
#